data_AF-A0A5Q4Z3K8-F1
#
_entry.id   AF-A0A5Q4Z3K8-F1
#
_cell.length_a   1.000
_cell.length_b   1.000
_cell.length_c   1.000
_cell.angle_alpha   90.00
_cell.angle_beta   90.00
_cell.angle_gamma   90.00
#
_symmetry.space_group_name_H-M   'P 1'
#
loop_
_entity.id
_entity.type
_entity.pdbx_description
1 polymer ?
#
loop_
_entity_poly.entity_id
_entity_poly.type
_entity_poly.pdbx_seq_one_letter_code
_entity_poly.pdbx_strand_id
1 'polypeptide(L)'
;MTVAKRNKREKPDAELVKLADSLLANYQKPEDLIGENGLLKQLTKMLVERALETEMSEHLGHGKSETVTNATGNTRNGHSAKTLQGEFGELPLNIPRDRQGSFEPKLVERHQTRWTGFDDKIISLYARGLSVREIQGHLEEMYGTEVSPTLISAVTDAVSDEVKVWQARALDALYPIVYLDCIHVKVRDSGAVRTKAVYLAIGVNMAGHKEVLGLWIAQTEGAKFWLQVVTELKTRGVQDIFIACVDGLKGFPEAIEAVYPKAAVQLCIVHMVRNSLNFVPWKMQQEVAADLKTIYTSSTVELAEQMLGAFEARWDKDYPSIGQSWRRNWARVIPFFDYPPEIRKVIYTTDEIDKPLPDIFMRLAFPATPVVPRVCWDAPASISRTAVDRCARPARQRPVPGRVRSSGCKLQPILCASRVVQACRIAAPGRAACVRSGLDDPRRTAHCA
;
A
#
# COMPACT_ATOMS: atom_id res chain seq x y z
N MET A 1 30.31 13.25 -15.89
CA MET A 1 30.46 12.90 -14.46
C MET A 1 29.86 14.02 -13.63
N THR A 2 28.62 13.87 -13.21
CA THR A 2 27.95 14.82 -12.30
C THR A 2 28.14 14.32 -10.88
N VAL A 3 28.97 15.02 -10.11
CA VAL A 3 29.19 14.75 -8.68
C VAL A 3 27.88 15.01 -7.95
N ALA A 4 27.29 13.98 -7.34
CA ALA A 4 26.15 14.13 -6.45
C ALA A 4 26.54 15.10 -5.32
N LYS A 5 25.90 16.27 -5.25
CA LYS A 5 26.02 17.17 -4.10
C LYS A 5 25.63 16.36 -2.86
N ARG A 6 26.59 16.10 -1.97
CA ARG A 6 26.31 15.58 -0.63
C ARG A 6 25.25 16.47 0.00
N ASN A 7 24.09 15.91 0.36
CA ASN A 7 23.10 16.61 1.18
C ASN A 7 23.83 17.14 2.42
N LYS A 8 23.96 18.46 2.50
CA LYS A 8 24.56 19.15 3.64
C LYS A 8 23.61 18.89 4.81
N ARG A 9 24.03 18.09 5.80
CA ARG A 9 23.27 17.92 7.05
C ARG A 9 22.96 19.32 7.58
N GLU A 10 21.68 19.65 7.71
CA GLU A 10 21.27 20.86 8.43
C GLU A 10 21.90 20.80 9.81
N LYS A 11 22.61 21.89 10.17
CA LYS A 11 23.17 21.99 11.51
C LYS A 11 22.00 22.22 12.46
N PRO A 12 21.89 21.41 13.54
CA PRO A 12 20.87 21.67 14.55
C PRO A 12 21.08 23.06 15.15
N ASP A 13 19.98 23.66 15.59
CA ASP A 13 19.98 24.97 16.23
C ASP A 13 20.96 24.98 17.41
N ALA A 14 21.85 25.97 17.45
CA ALA A 14 22.90 26.06 18.44
C ALA A 14 22.34 26.24 19.87
N GLU A 15 21.15 26.84 20.02
CA GLU A 15 20.51 26.96 21.33
C GLU A 15 19.93 25.63 21.80
N LEU A 16 19.31 24.85 20.91
CA LEU A 16 18.78 23.53 21.23
C LEU A 16 19.89 22.54 21.58
N VAL A 17 21.05 22.63 20.92
CA VAL A 17 22.22 21.82 21.26
C VAL A 17 22.73 22.16 22.66
N LYS A 18 22.87 23.44 23.01
CA LYS A 18 23.29 23.85 24.36
C LYS A 18 22.29 23.40 25.43
N LEU A 19 20.99 23.50 25.14
CA LEU A 19 19.95 23.01 26.05
C LEU A 19 20.06 21.49 26.24
N ALA A 20 20.26 20.72 25.16
CA ALA A 20 20.46 19.29 25.23
C ALA A 20 21.71 18.92 26.05
N ASP A 21 22.83 19.62 25.84
CA ASP A 21 24.07 19.41 26.62
C ASP A 21 23.84 19.69 28.12
N SER A 22 23.08 20.73 28.45
CA SER A 22 22.73 21.05 29.85
C SER A 22 21.81 20.01 30.50
N LEU A 23 20.86 19.48 29.73
CA LEU A 23 19.89 18.46 30.18
C LEU A 23 20.55 17.09 30.37
N LEU A 24 21.60 16.80 29.59
CA LEU A 24 22.37 15.55 29.66
C LEU A 24 23.55 15.62 30.63
N ALA A 25 23.78 16.74 31.33
CA ALA A 25 24.95 16.92 32.21
C ALA A 25 25.08 15.85 33.32
N ASN A 26 23.95 15.27 33.75
CA ASN A 26 23.91 14.24 34.79
C ASN A 26 23.52 12.85 34.25
N TYR A 27 23.53 12.65 32.94
CA TYR A 27 23.17 11.37 32.31
C TYR A 27 24.25 10.32 32.58
N GLN A 28 23.90 9.24 33.28
CA GLN A 28 24.85 8.15 33.54
C GLN A 28 24.40 6.83 32.93
N LYS A 29 23.09 6.57 32.86
CA LYS A 29 22.55 5.33 32.30
C LYS A 29 21.34 5.59 31.41
N PRO A 30 21.02 4.69 30.47
CA PRO A 30 19.85 4.84 29.59
C PRO A 30 18.54 5.11 30.33
N GLU A 31 18.36 4.51 31.51
CA GLU A 31 17.16 4.65 32.33
C GLU A 31 16.95 6.10 32.81
N ASP A 32 18.01 6.91 32.95
CA ASP A 32 17.91 8.32 33.34
C ASP A 32 17.22 9.17 32.26
N LEU A 33 17.29 8.72 31.00
CA LEU A 33 16.68 9.42 29.86
C LEU A 33 15.29 8.86 29.52
N ILE A 34 15.16 7.54 29.44
CA ILE A 34 13.96 6.83 28.92
C ILE A 34 13.22 5.96 29.94
N GLY A 35 13.68 5.85 31.18
CA GLY A 35 13.03 5.06 32.22
C GLY A 35 11.70 5.63 32.71
N GLU A 36 11.05 4.94 33.64
CA GLU A 36 9.71 5.29 34.16
C GLU A 36 9.64 6.71 34.78
N ASN A 37 10.77 7.21 35.28
CA ASN A 37 10.97 8.58 35.79
C ASN A 37 12.01 9.37 34.97
N GLY A 38 12.30 8.92 33.74
CA GLY A 38 13.34 9.49 32.89
C GLY A 38 13.07 10.92 32.46
N LEU A 39 14.15 11.62 32.11
CA LEU A 39 14.13 13.05 31.76
C LEU A 39 13.14 13.38 30.63
N LEU A 40 13.00 12.54 29.62
CA LEU A 40 12.08 12.77 28.50
C LEU A 40 10.62 12.81 28.95
N LYS A 41 10.23 11.95 29.89
CA LYS A 41 8.87 11.90 30.44
C LYS A 41 8.57 13.15 31.26
N GLN A 42 9.52 13.59 32.08
CA GLN A 42 9.40 14.82 32.87
C GLN A 42 9.32 16.07 31.98
N LEU A 43 10.16 16.16 30.95
CA LEU A 43 10.13 17.24 29.96
C LEU A 43 8.80 17.27 29.20
N THR A 44 8.32 16.11 28.77
CA THR A 44 7.02 15.98 28.08
C THR A 44 5.89 16.46 28.99
N LYS A 45 5.86 16.02 30.25
CA LYS A 45 4.91 16.51 31.26
C LYS A 45 4.93 18.04 31.36
N MET A 46 6.12 18.61 31.57
CA MET A 46 6.28 20.05 31.74
C MET A 46 5.84 20.84 30.51
N LEU A 47 6.17 20.37 29.31
CA LEU A 47 5.77 21.01 28.06
C LEU A 47 4.24 20.97 27.88
N VAL A 48 3.62 19.83 28.14
CA VAL A 48 2.17 19.66 28.02
C VAL A 48 1.43 20.52 29.04
N GLU A 49 1.83 20.49 30.31
CA GLU A 49 1.21 21.32 31.35
C GLU A 49 1.36 22.82 31.02
N ARG A 50 2.52 23.24 30.52
CA ARG A 50 2.76 24.65 30.17
C ARG A 50 2.00 25.10 28.92
N ALA A 51 1.83 24.22 27.94
CA ALA A 51 0.97 24.47 26.80
C ALA A 51 -0.51 24.63 27.22
N LEU A 52 -1.01 23.74 28.10
CA LEU A 52 -2.37 23.86 28.65
C LEU A 52 -2.57 25.15 29.47
N GLU A 53 -1.54 25.59 30.21
CA GLU A 53 -1.58 26.87 30.92
C GLU A 53 -1.63 28.08 29.97
N THR A 54 -1.03 27.95 28.79
CA THR A 54 -1.07 28.96 27.73
C THR A 54 -2.45 29.00 27.09
N GLU A 55 -3.02 27.85 26.73
CA GLU A 55 -4.40 27.73 26.23
C GLU A 55 -5.40 28.33 27.24
N MET A 56 -5.22 28.09 28.54
CA MET A 56 -6.06 28.66 29.58
C MET A 56 -5.95 30.19 29.65
N SER A 57 -4.74 30.74 29.47
CA SER A 57 -4.53 32.19 29.47
C SER A 57 -5.22 32.84 28.27
N GLU A 58 -5.15 32.19 27.11
CA GLU A 58 -5.82 32.62 25.88
C GLU A 58 -7.34 32.56 26.02
N HIS A 59 -7.88 31.46 26.56
CA HIS A 59 -9.33 31.29 26.83
C HIS A 59 -9.88 32.36 27.77
N LEU A 60 -9.15 32.69 28.84
CA LEU A 60 -9.59 33.67 29.83
C LEU A 60 -9.25 35.11 29.45
N GLY A 61 -8.34 35.35 28.50
CA GLY A 61 -7.87 36.67 28.10
C GLY A 61 -6.94 37.36 29.11
N HIS A 62 -6.44 36.63 30.10
CA HIS A 62 -5.51 37.15 31.11
C HIS A 62 -4.61 36.05 31.70
N GLY A 63 -3.43 36.46 32.18
CA GLY A 63 -2.45 35.59 32.82
C GLY A 63 -2.81 35.14 34.23
N LYS A 64 -1.95 34.31 34.81
CA LYS A 64 -2.06 33.85 36.19
C LYS A 64 -1.78 35.03 37.15
N SER A 65 -2.72 35.29 38.05
CA SER A 65 -2.66 36.40 39.03
C SER A 65 -2.69 37.80 38.42
N GLU A 66 -3.08 37.93 37.15
CA GLU A 66 -3.35 39.23 36.52
C GLU A 66 -4.78 39.69 36.81
N THR A 67 -5.02 40.99 36.67
CA THR A 67 -6.35 41.58 36.79
C THR A 67 -7.30 40.97 35.78
N VAL A 68 -8.50 40.59 36.23
CA VAL A 68 -9.52 39.98 35.38
C VAL A 68 -10.04 41.02 34.40
N THR A 69 -9.73 40.85 33.12
CA THR A 69 -10.09 41.75 32.01
C THR A 69 -11.23 41.23 31.14
N ASN A 70 -11.73 40.02 31.41
CA ASN A 70 -12.77 39.39 30.60
C ASN A 70 -14.19 39.86 30.97
N ALA A 71 -15.07 39.93 29.97
CA ALA A 71 -16.46 40.37 30.14
C ALA A 71 -17.30 39.41 31.00
N THR A 72 -16.92 38.13 31.06
CA THR A 72 -17.62 37.07 31.79
C THR A 72 -17.26 37.00 33.28
N GLY A 73 -16.21 37.71 33.72
CA GLY A 73 -15.66 37.61 35.07
C GLY A 73 -15.13 36.22 35.41
N ASN A 74 -14.87 35.38 34.41
CA ASN A 74 -14.42 34.01 34.61
C ASN A 74 -12.96 33.99 35.10
N THR A 75 -12.65 33.08 36.01
CA THR A 75 -11.36 33.02 36.70
C THR A 75 -10.84 31.59 36.77
N ARG A 76 -9.53 31.46 36.99
CA ARG A 76 -8.88 30.16 37.19
C ARG A 76 -9.34 29.53 38.51
N ASN A 77 -9.54 28.22 38.53
CA ASN A 77 -10.00 27.45 39.70
C ASN A 77 -9.19 26.16 39.88
N GLY A 78 -7.87 26.32 40.05
CA GLY A 78 -6.94 25.21 40.30
C GLY A 78 -6.78 24.26 39.11
N HIS A 79 -6.51 23.00 39.43
CA HIS A 79 -6.19 21.96 38.45
C HIS A 79 -6.99 20.66 38.72
N SER A 80 -7.20 19.86 37.68
CA SER A 80 -7.66 18.47 37.79
C SER A 80 -6.52 17.53 37.47
N ALA A 81 -6.38 16.45 38.24
CA ALA A 81 -5.51 15.35 37.86
C ALA A 81 -6.09 14.61 36.65
N LYS A 82 -5.23 14.26 35.69
CA LYS A 82 -5.55 13.37 34.57
C LYS A 82 -4.32 12.56 34.21
N THR A 83 -4.45 11.24 34.12
CA THR A 83 -3.37 10.38 33.64
C THR A 83 -3.56 10.13 32.15
N LEU A 84 -2.56 10.50 31.36
CA LEU A 84 -2.53 10.32 29.91
C LEU A 84 -1.66 9.10 29.58
N GLN A 85 -2.20 8.16 28.81
CA GLN A 85 -1.46 6.98 28.35
C GLN A 85 -0.80 7.27 27.00
N GLY A 86 0.51 7.05 26.88
CA GLY A 86 1.25 7.31 25.65
C GLY A 86 2.49 6.43 25.50
N GLU A 87 3.36 6.78 24.56
CA GLU A 87 4.57 5.99 24.27
C GLU A 87 5.59 5.96 25.41
N PHE A 88 5.47 6.91 26.33
CA PHE A 88 6.27 7.08 27.55
C PHE A 88 5.61 6.44 28.79
N GLY A 89 4.61 5.57 28.57
CA GLY A 89 3.79 4.97 29.62
C GLY A 89 2.75 5.95 30.18
N GLU A 90 2.43 5.83 31.46
CA GLU A 90 1.49 6.72 32.14
C GLU A 90 2.09 8.09 32.45
N LEU A 91 1.46 9.15 31.94
CA LEU A 91 1.85 10.54 32.16
C LEU A 91 0.81 11.25 33.05
N PRO A 92 1.05 11.40 34.37
CA PRO A 92 0.15 12.14 35.25
C PRO A 92 0.28 13.64 35.01
N LEU A 93 -0.80 14.27 34.57
CA LEU A 93 -0.90 15.69 34.23
C LEU A 93 -1.85 16.44 35.18
N ASN A 94 -1.51 17.70 35.44
CA ASN A 94 -2.38 18.65 36.11
C ASN A 94 -3.01 19.59 35.07
N ILE A 95 -4.29 19.39 34.77
CA ILE A 95 -5.00 20.18 33.76
C ILE A 95 -5.62 21.42 34.42
N PRO A 96 -5.32 22.63 33.95
CA PRO A 96 -5.88 23.85 34.52
C PRO A 96 -7.40 23.91 34.33
N ARG A 97 -8.10 24.48 35.31
CA ARG A 97 -9.55 24.63 35.29
C ARG A 97 -9.98 26.09 35.41
N ASP A 98 -11.09 26.42 34.79
CA ASP A 98 -11.80 27.67 35.01
C ASP A 98 -12.96 27.47 36.01
N ARG A 99 -13.44 28.57 36.58
CA ARG A 99 -14.49 28.55 37.60
C ARG A 99 -15.86 28.23 37.01
N GLN A 100 -16.11 28.65 35.77
CA GLN A 100 -17.38 28.42 35.07
C GLN A 100 -17.43 27.09 34.31
N GLY A 101 -16.33 26.32 34.26
CA GLY A 101 -16.30 25.02 33.57
C GLY A 101 -16.48 25.14 32.06
N SER A 102 -16.11 26.27 31.47
CA SER A 102 -16.23 26.59 30.04
C SER A 102 -14.96 26.27 29.24
N PHE A 103 -13.84 25.98 29.89
CA PHE A 103 -12.56 25.74 29.22
C PHE A 103 -12.51 24.37 28.52
N GLU A 104 -12.34 24.36 27.21
CA GLU A 104 -12.14 23.16 26.40
C GLU A 104 -10.72 23.13 25.84
N PRO A 105 -9.79 22.39 26.47
CA PRO A 105 -8.41 22.32 26.01
C PRO A 105 -8.32 21.62 24.66
N LYS A 106 -7.42 22.12 23.80
CA LYS A 106 -7.21 21.61 22.43
C LYS A 106 -6.09 20.58 22.37
N LEU A 107 -5.02 20.78 23.13
CA LEU A 107 -3.90 19.83 23.17
C LEU A 107 -4.29 18.48 23.79
N VAL A 108 -5.10 18.50 24.85
CA VAL A 108 -5.61 17.32 25.54
C VAL A 108 -7.09 17.52 25.80
N GLU A 109 -7.94 16.96 24.95
CA GLU A 109 -9.39 17.14 24.99
C GLU A 109 -9.99 16.64 26.31
N ARG A 110 -11.19 17.13 26.65
CA ARG A 110 -11.93 16.64 27.81
C ARG A 110 -12.15 15.12 27.69
N HIS A 111 -11.94 14.40 28.79
CA HIS A 111 -12.03 12.94 28.86
C HIS A 111 -11.04 12.13 27.99
N GLN A 112 -10.19 12.76 27.17
CA GLN A 112 -9.14 12.06 26.41
C GLN A 112 -8.07 11.43 27.32
N THR A 113 -8.11 10.11 27.50
CA THR A 113 -7.11 9.40 28.33
C THR A 113 -5.87 8.96 27.55
N ARG A 114 -5.80 9.20 26.24
CA ARG A 114 -4.72 8.68 25.36
C ARG A 114 -4.03 9.75 24.52
N TRP A 115 -2.73 9.60 24.35
CA TRP A 115 -1.93 10.41 23.45
C TRP A 115 -2.17 9.98 21.99
N THR A 116 -2.23 10.94 21.07
CA THR A 116 -2.45 10.69 19.64
C THR A 116 -1.32 9.82 19.07
N GLY A 117 -1.67 8.76 18.32
CA GLY A 117 -0.72 7.82 17.70
C GLY A 117 -0.57 6.47 18.40
N PHE A 118 -1.14 6.29 19.60
CA PHE A 118 -1.19 4.97 20.26
C PHE A 118 -2.06 3.97 19.50
N ASP A 119 -3.22 4.43 19.03
CA ASP A 119 -4.18 3.62 18.27
C ASP A 119 -3.57 3.15 16.93
N ASP A 120 -2.74 3.98 16.27
CA ASP A 120 -2.03 3.62 15.04
C ASP A 120 -1.10 2.41 15.24
N LYS A 121 -0.50 2.27 16.42
CA LYS A 121 0.35 1.11 16.74
C LYS A 121 -0.48 -0.15 16.94
N ILE A 122 -1.63 -0.05 17.61
CA ILE A 122 -2.59 -1.16 17.73
C ILE A 122 -3.00 -1.63 16.33
N ILE A 123 -3.41 -0.70 15.46
CA ILE A 123 -3.80 -0.99 14.08
C ILE A 123 -2.63 -1.61 13.32
N SER A 124 -1.41 -1.07 13.46
CA SER A 124 -0.22 -1.60 12.78
C SER A 124 0.16 -3.01 13.24
N LEU A 125 -0.01 -3.34 14.52
CA LEU A 125 0.22 -4.69 15.05
C LEU A 125 -0.87 -5.66 14.59
N TYR A 126 -2.12 -5.19 14.58
CA TYR A 126 -3.25 -5.96 14.07
C TYR A 126 -3.12 -6.27 12.58
N ALA A 127 -2.73 -5.29 11.77
CA ALA A 127 -2.48 -5.43 10.34
C ALA A 127 -1.33 -6.42 10.02
N ARG A 128 -0.36 -6.55 10.94
CA ARG A 128 0.71 -7.55 10.85
C ARG A 128 0.26 -8.95 11.26
N GLY A 129 -0.95 -9.09 11.78
CA GLY A 129 -1.54 -10.38 12.11
C GLY A 129 -1.49 -10.81 13.55
N LEU A 130 -1.06 -9.95 14.45
CA LEU A 130 -1.03 -10.31 15.86
C LEU A 130 -2.47 -10.43 16.38
N SER A 131 -2.74 -11.50 17.11
CA SER A 131 -4.00 -11.67 17.83
C SER A 131 -4.11 -10.61 18.93
N VAL A 132 -5.34 -10.34 19.38
CA VAL A 132 -5.61 -9.37 20.46
C VAL A 132 -4.76 -9.65 21.71
N ARG A 133 -4.51 -10.92 22.05
CA ARG A 133 -3.67 -11.31 23.19
C ARG A 133 -2.19 -11.04 22.95
N GLU A 134 -1.69 -11.30 21.74
CA GLU A 134 -0.30 -11.00 21.37
C GLU A 134 -0.06 -9.48 21.32
N ILE A 135 -1.04 -8.71 20.83
CA ILE A 135 -1.02 -7.25 20.88
C ILE A 135 -0.98 -6.77 22.33
N GLN A 136 -1.84 -7.30 23.20
CA GLN A 136 -1.84 -6.95 24.62
C GLN A 136 -0.47 -7.19 25.26
N GLY A 137 0.10 -8.39 25.11
CA GLY A 137 1.42 -8.70 25.68
C GLY A 137 2.53 -7.81 25.09
N HIS A 138 2.50 -7.55 23.78
CA HIS A 138 3.49 -6.69 23.16
C HIS A 138 3.41 -5.23 23.63
N LEU A 139 2.18 -4.71 23.83
CA LEU A 139 1.99 -3.37 24.36
C LEU A 139 2.39 -3.27 25.84
N GLU A 140 2.14 -4.32 26.62
CA GLU A 140 2.56 -4.40 28.01
C GLU A 140 4.09 -4.40 28.13
N GLU A 141 4.80 -5.19 27.30
CA GLU A 141 6.26 -5.22 27.26
C GLU A 141 6.86 -3.88 26.83
N MET A 142 6.26 -3.19 25.85
CA MET A 142 6.77 -1.92 25.34
C MET A 142 6.49 -0.73 26.25
N TYR A 143 5.30 -0.68 26.86
CA TYR A 143 4.79 0.51 27.55
C TYR A 143 4.60 0.32 29.05
N GLY A 144 4.83 -0.89 29.58
CA GLY A 144 4.68 -1.20 31.00
C GLY A 144 3.26 -1.02 31.54
N THR A 145 2.25 -1.01 30.67
CA THR A 145 0.85 -0.78 31.04
C THR A 145 -0.04 -1.87 30.44
N GLU A 146 -0.94 -2.42 31.25
CA GLU A 146 -1.88 -3.44 30.81
C GLU A 146 -2.97 -2.82 29.91
N VAL A 147 -3.00 -3.24 28.65
CA VAL A 147 -3.99 -2.78 27.66
C VAL A 147 -5.13 -3.80 27.59
N SER A 148 -6.37 -3.37 27.85
CA SER A 148 -7.48 -4.32 27.86
C SER A 148 -7.78 -4.88 26.45
N PRO A 149 -8.17 -6.17 26.33
CA PRO A 149 -8.60 -6.74 25.04
C PRO A 149 -9.79 -6.01 24.42
N THR A 150 -10.69 -5.48 25.25
CA THR A 150 -11.85 -4.68 24.84
C THR A 150 -11.40 -3.39 24.14
N LEU A 151 -10.35 -2.76 24.65
CA LEU A 151 -9.74 -1.58 24.05
C LEU A 151 -9.18 -1.89 22.66
N ILE A 152 -8.35 -2.93 22.54
CA ILE A 152 -7.78 -3.34 21.24
C ILE A 152 -8.90 -3.61 20.24
N SER A 153 -9.96 -4.29 20.67
CA SER A 153 -11.14 -4.56 19.82
C SER A 153 -11.81 -3.27 19.37
N ALA A 154 -12.08 -2.34 20.29
CA ALA A 154 -12.72 -1.06 19.98
C ALA A 154 -11.89 -0.20 19.00
N VAL A 155 -10.57 -0.15 19.15
CA VAL A 155 -9.67 0.55 18.21
C VAL A 155 -9.72 -0.09 16.84
N THR A 156 -9.66 -1.42 16.77
CA THR A 156 -9.76 -2.12 15.48
C THR A 156 -11.15 -2.01 14.84
N ASP A 157 -12.20 -1.81 15.65
CA ASP A 157 -13.58 -1.58 15.19
C ASP A 157 -13.78 -0.18 14.59
N ALA A 158 -13.06 0.83 15.06
CA ALA A 158 -13.10 2.15 14.45
C ALA A 158 -12.63 2.14 12.98
N VAL A 159 -11.64 1.31 12.63
CA VAL A 159 -11.14 1.12 11.26
C VAL A 159 -12.22 0.58 10.32
N SER A 160 -13.26 -0.07 10.86
CA SER A 160 -14.29 -0.71 10.06
C SER A 160 -15.09 0.26 9.20
N ASP A 161 -15.27 1.50 9.65
CA ASP A 161 -16.00 2.51 8.90
C ASP A 161 -15.10 3.12 7.82
N GLU A 162 -13.81 3.29 8.08
CA GLU A 162 -12.83 3.68 7.05
C GLU A 162 -12.75 2.68 5.91
N VAL A 163 -12.82 1.38 6.22
CA VAL A 163 -12.84 0.31 5.19
C VAL A 163 -14.08 0.41 4.31
N LYS A 164 -15.25 0.72 4.86
CA LYS A 164 -16.46 0.93 4.06
C LYS A 164 -16.33 2.15 3.14
N VAL A 165 -15.77 3.24 3.66
CA VAL A 165 -15.49 4.45 2.86
C VAL A 165 -14.51 4.13 1.74
N TRP A 166 -13.46 3.37 2.02
CA TRP A 166 -12.50 2.92 1.02
C TRP A 166 -13.14 1.99 -0.04
N GLN A 167 -13.95 1.02 0.39
CA GLN A 167 -14.68 0.13 -0.52
C GLN A 167 -15.64 0.91 -1.43
N ALA A 168 -16.22 2.01 -0.95
CA ALA A 168 -17.12 2.85 -1.73
C ALA A 168 -16.42 3.98 -2.51
N ARG A 169 -15.08 4.09 -2.44
CA ARG A 169 -14.35 5.19 -3.07
C ARG A 169 -14.55 5.23 -4.58
N ALA A 170 -14.55 6.44 -5.14
CA ALA A 170 -14.50 6.65 -6.58
C ALA A 170 -13.21 6.09 -7.17
N LEU A 171 -13.31 5.46 -8.33
CA LEU A 171 -12.21 4.88 -9.09
C LEU A 171 -11.96 5.65 -10.38
N ASP A 172 -10.76 5.49 -10.95
CA ASP A 172 -10.42 6.10 -12.24
C ASP A 172 -11.32 5.55 -13.36
N ALA A 173 -11.54 6.36 -14.40
CA ALA A 173 -12.41 5.99 -15.50
C ALA A 173 -11.84 4.86 -16.39
N LEU A 174 -10.53 4.68 -16.41
CA LEU A 174 -9.85 3.74 -17.31
C LEU A 174 -8.75 2.98 -16.56
N TYR A 175 -8.82 1.65 -16.63
CA TYR A 175 -7.78 0.74 -16.16
C TYR A 175 -7.31 -0.15 -17.31
N PRO A 176 -6.08 0.03 -17.85
CA PRO A 176 -5.56 -0.80 -18.92
C PRO A 176 -5.60 -2.30 -18.62
N ILE A 177 -5.23 -2.71 -17.41
CA ILE A 177 -5.19 -4.11 -16.99
C ILE A 177 -5.95 -4.24 -15.67
N VAL A 178 -6.89 -5.17 -15.61
CA VAL A 178 -7.57 -5.55 -14.36
C VAL A 178 -7.40 -7.04 -14.13
N TYR A 179 -6.92 -7.40 -12.94
CA TYR A 179 -6.86 -8.78 -12.46
C TYR A 179 -8.01 -9.02 -11.49
N LEU A 180 -8.75 -10.10 -11.70
CA LEU A 180 -9.81 -10.54 -10.81
C LEU A 180 -9.46 -11.94 -10.33
N ASP A 181 -9.19 -12.05 -9.03
CA ASP A 181 -8.64 -13.25 -8.41
C ASP A 181 -9.38 -13.58 -7.10
N CYS A 182 -9.15 -14.79 -6.60
CA CYS A 182 -9.73 -15.31 -5.37
C CYS A 182 -8.64 -15.92 -4.49
N ILE A 183 -8.57 -15.47 -3.23
CA ILE A 183 -7.72 -16.07 -2.21
C ILE A 183 -8.57 -16.79 -1.17
N HIS A 184 -8.13 -17.97 -0.75
CA HIS A 184 -8.82 -18.76 0.26
C HIS A 184 -8.19 -18.50 1.62
N VAL A 185 -8.95 -17.92 2.54
CA VAL A 185 -8.48 -17.58 3.89
C VAL A 185 -9.24 -18.38 4.94
N LYS A 186 -8.55 -18.79 6.01
CA LYS A 186 -9.18 -19.48 7.14
C LYS A 186 -9.72 -18.44 8.12
N VAL A 187 -11.03 -18.42 8.31
CA VAL A 187 -11.73 -17.49 9.18
C VAL A 187 -12.43 -18.27 10.29
N ARG A 188 -12.32 -17.82 11.52
CA ARG A 188 -13.16 -18.33 12.61
C ARG A 188 -14.55 -17.70 12.48
N ASP A 189 -15.56 -18.53 12.22
CA ASP A 189 -16.94 -18.12 12.01
C ASP A 189 -17.86 -19.02 12.83
N SER A 190 -18.70 -18.41 13.68
CA SER A 190 -19.61 -19.11 14.60
C SER A 190 -18.92 -20.22 15.43
N GLY A 191 -17.70 -19.96 15.91
CA GLY A 191 -16.93 -20.90 16.74
C GLY A 191 -16.16 -21.99 15.98
N ALA A 192 -16.34 -22.11 14.66
CA ALA A 192 -15.61 -23.06 13.81
C ALA A 192 -14.67 -22.34 12.84
N VAL A 193 -13.51 -22.93 12.55
CA VAL A 193 -12.63 -22.40 11.49
C VAL A 193 -13.15 -22.89 10.14
N ARG A 194 -13.56 -21.95 9.28
CA ARG A 194 -14.06 -22.20 7.93
C ARG A 194 -13.15 -21.52 6.92
N THR A 195 -12.87 -22.19 5.81
CA THR A 195 -12.21 -21.55 4.67
C THR A 195 -13.24 -20.68 3.95
N LYS A 196 -12.94 -19.41 3.75
CA LYS A 196 -13.74 -18.47 2.97
C LYS A 196 -12.94 -17.96 1.77
N ALA A 197 -13.63 -17.79 0.66
CA ALA A 197 -13.10 -17.15 -0.53
C ALA A 197 -13.17 -15.62 -0.38
N VAL A 198 -12.04 -14.96 -0.61
CA VAL A 198 -11.93 -13.49 -0.68
C VAL A 198 -11.57 -13.15 -2.11
N TYR A 199 -12.50 -12.49 -2.78
CA TYR A 199 -12.33 -12.04 -4.15
C TYR A 199 -11.68 -10.66 -4.15
N LEU A 200 -10.73 -10.48 -5.05
CA LEU A 200 -9.87 -9.31 -5.13
C LEU A 200 -9.88 -8.80 -6.57
N ALA A 201 -10.05 -7.49 -6.72
CA ALA A 201 -9.82 -6.78 -7.98
C ALA A 201 -8.58 -5.91 -7.85
N ILE A 202 -7.58 -6.12 -8.73
CA ILE A 202 -6.38 -5.28 -8.82
C ILE A 202 -6.36 -4.62 -10.20
N GLY A 203 -6.29 -3.29 -10.22
CA GLY A 203 -6.14 -2.50 -11.44
C GLY A 203 -4.72 -2.00 -11.62
N VAL A 204 -4.23 -1.97 -12.85
CA VAL A 204 -3.07 -1.17 -13.26
C VAL A 204 -3.62 0.12 -13.86
N ASN A 205 -3.25 1.26 -13.32
CA ASN A 205 -3.70 2.56 -13.84
C ASN A 205 -2.82 3.03 -15.02
N MET A 206 -3.18 4.17 -15.61
CA MET A 206 -2.43 4.75 -16.74
C MET A 206 -1.00 5.19 -16.39
N ALA A 207 -0.68 5.38 -15.10
CA ALA A 207 0.68 5.65 -14.64
C ALA A 207 1.52 4.37 -14.47
N GLY A 208 0.93 3.19 -14.67
CA GLY A 208 1.58 1.90 -14.47
C GLY A 208 1.61 1.45 -13.00
N HIS A 209 0.88 2.11 -12.11
CA HIS A 209 0.78 1.72 -10.71
C HIS A 209 -0.33 0.69 -10.51
N LYS A 210 -0.03 -0.35 -9.73
CA LYS A 210 -1.00 -1.33 -9.27
C LYS A 210 -1.73 -0.81 -8.04
N GLU A 211 -3.04 -0.94 -8.04
CA GLU A 211 -3.86 -0.66 -6.87
C GLU A 211 -4.98 -1.69 -6.71
N VAL A 212 -5.39 -1.89 -5.46
CA VAL A 212 -6.55 -2.73 -5.15
C VAL A 212 -7.82 -1.91 -5.39
N LEU A 213 -8.66 -2.37 -6.32
CA LEU A 213 -9.94 -1.72 -6.63
C LEU A 213 -11.02 -2.12 -5.63
N GLY A 214 -11.00 -3.36 -5.14
CA GLY A 214 -11.93 -3.82 -4.13
C GLY A 214 -11.66 -5.23 -3.64
N LEU A 215 -12.35 -5.58 -2.55
CA LEU A 215 -12.25 -6.83 -1.81
C LEU A 215 -13.65 -7.26 -1.40
N TRP A 216 -14.03 -8.50 -1.71
CA TRP A 216 -15.35 -9.04 -1.43
C TRP A 216 -15.26 -10.42 -0.82
N ILE A 217 -16.15 -10.71 0.12
CA ILE A 217 -16.23 -12.03 0.76
C ILE A 217 -17.57 -12.62 0.41
N ALA A 218 -17.56 -13.76 -0.27
CA ALA A 218 -18.77 -14.49 -0.59
C ALA A 218 -18.62 -15.97 -0.23
N GLN A 219 -19.74 -16.58 0.15
CA GLN A 219 -19.79 -18.02 0.47
C GLN A 219 -19.83 -18.90 -0.78
N THR A 220 -20.35 -18.36 -1.89
CA THR A 220 -20.52 -19.10 -3.15
C THR A 220 -19.84 -18.35 -4.28
N GLU A 221 -19.04 -19.09 -5.04
CA GLU A 221 -18.44 -18.62 -6.28
C GLU A 221 -19.43 -18.80 -7.43
N GLY A 222 -19.63 -17.76 -8.25
CA GLY A 222 -20.49 -17.89 -9.42
C GLY A 222 -20.57 -16.62 -10.27
N ALA A 223 -20.99 -16.79 -11.52
CA ALA A 223 -21.12 -15.70 -12.50
C ALA A 223 -21.96 -14.51 -12.00
N LYS A 224 -23.02 -14.78 -11.23
CA LYS A 224 -23.89 -13.74 -10.66
C LYS A 224 -23.16 -12.85 -9.65
N PHE A 225 -22.30 -13.45 -8.83
CA PHE A 225 -21.48 -12.71 -7.87
C PHE A 225 -20.48 -11.81 -8.60
N TRP A 226 -19.80 -12.35 -9.61
CA TRP A 226 -18.87 -11.56 -10.39
C TRP A 226 -19.54 -10.44 -11.20
N LEU A 227 -20.74 -10.68 -11.73
CA LEU A 227 -21.53 -9.64 -12.37
C LEU A 227 -21.81 -8.48 -11.40
N GLN A 228 -22.14 -8.79 -10.14
CA GLN A 228 -22.31 -7.77 -9.10
C GLN A 228 -21.02 -6.99 -8.85
N VAL A 229 -19.88 -7.68 -8.70
CA VAL A 229 -18.56 -7.04 -8.50
C VAL A 229 -18.20 -6.11 -9.65
N VAL A 230 -18.33 -6.58 -10.89
CA VAL A 230 -17.98 -5.83 -12.10
C VAL A 230 -18.92 -4.62 -12.30
N THR A 231 -20.20 -4.78 -11.96
CA THR A 231 -21.19 -3.69 -11.96
C THR A 231 -20.90 -2.65 -10.87
N GLU A 232 -20.45 -3.07 -9.69
CA GLU A 232 -20.02 -2.17 -8.61
C GLU A 232 -18.81 -1.34 -9.05
N LEU A 233 -17.80 -1.96 -9.66
CA LEU A 233 -16.65 -1.24 -10.21
C LEU A 233 -17.08 -0.16 -11.22
N LYS A 234 -18.07 -0.48 -12.07
CA LYS A 234 -18.62 0.48 -13.04
C LYS A 234 -19.32 1.64 -12.35
N THR A 235 -20.13 1.34 -11.34
CA THR A 235 -20.86 2.34 -10.54
C THR A 235 -19.89 3.26 -9.80
N ARG A 236 -18.74 2.74 -9.38
CA ARG A 236 -17.68 3.50 -8.69
C ARG A 236 -16.83 4.37 -9.62
N GLY A 237 -16.98 4.26 -10.94
CA GLY A 237 -16.37 5.17 -11.90
C GLY A 237 -15.64 4.50 -13.05
N VAL A 238 -15.33 3.20 -12.98
CA VAL A 238 -14.61 2.49 -14.05
C VAL A 238 -15.49 2.42 -15.30
N GLN A 239 -15.09 3.12 -16.36
CA GLN A 239 -15.84 3.16 -17.61
C GLN A 239 -15.31 2.17 -18.62
N ASP A 240 -14.00 1.96 -18.65
CA ASP A 240 -13.35 1.12 -19.65
C ASP A 240 -12.18 0.32 -19.09
N ILE A 241 -11.99 -0.88 -19.65
CA ILE A 241 -10.94 -1.84 -19.30
C ILE A 241 -10.43 -2.41 -20.61
N PHE A 242 -9.12 -2.36 -20.88
CA PHE A 242 -8.59 -2.94 -22.11
C PHE A 242 -8.48 -4.46 -22.01
N ILE A 243 -7.86 -4.98 -20.94
CA ILE A 243 -7.75 -6.41 -20.70
C ILE A 243 -8.14 -6.77 -19.27
N ALA A 244 -9.06 -7.72 -19.13
CA ALA A 244 -9.46 -8.31 -17.86
C ALA A 244 -8.88 -9.72 -17.75
N CYS A 245 -7.96 -9.91 -16.81
CA CYS A 245 -7.32 -11.18 -16.51
C CYS A 245 -8.09 -11.90 -15.41
N VAL A 246 -8.67 -13.05 -15.75
CA VAL A 246 -9.56 -13.79 -14.85
C VAL A 246 -9.16 -15.24 -14.68
N ASP A 247 -9.60 -15.87 -13.61
CA ASP A 247 -9.57 -17.33 -13.50
C ASP A 247 -10.63 -17.98 -14.42
N GLY A 248 -10.46 -19.28 -14.72
CA GLY A 248 -11.29 -20.10 -15.60
C GLY A 248 -12.68 -20.43 -15.09
N LEU A 249 -13.28 -19.57 -14.27
CA LEU A 249 -14.62 -19.77 -13.75
C LEU A 249 -15.67 -19.67 -14.86
N LYS A 250 -16.55 -20.67 -14.95
CA LYS A 250 -17.65 -20.68 -15.92
C LYS A 250 -18.59 -19.48 -15.73
N GLY A 251 -18.93 -18.81 -16.82
CA GLY A 251 -19.86 -17.67 -16.81
C GLY A 251 -19.22 -16.34 -16.38
N PHE A 252 -17.95 -16.34 -15.97
CA PHE A 252 -17.27 -15.12 -15.54
C PHE A 252 -16.87 -14.22 -16.72
N PRO A 253 -16.28 -14.75 -17.82
CA PRO A 253 -16.02 -13.92 -19.00
C PRO A 253 -17.27 -13.21 -19.53
N GLU A 254 -18.39 -13.93 -19.59
CA GLU A 254 -19.67 -13.42 -20.08
C GLU A 254 -20.20 -12.30 -19.17
N ALA A 255 -19.99 -12.40 -17.86
CA ALA A 255 -20.37 -11.36 -16.90
C ALA A 255 -19.55 -10.07 -17.10
N ILE A 256 -18.27 -10.19 -17.45
CA ILE A 256 -17.43 -9.03 -17.77
C ILE A 256 -17.87 -8.39 -19.07
N GLU A 257 -18.07 -9.19 -20.11
CA GLU A 257 -18.48 -8.71 -21.44
C GLU A 257 -19.86 -8.04 -21.42
N ALA A 258 -20.76 -8.49 -20.54
CA ALA A 258 -22.06 -7.85 -20.34
C ALA A 258 -21.94 -6.40 -19.80
N VAL A 259 -20.92 -6.12 -18.98
CA VAL A 259 -20.73 -4.81 -18.33
C VAL A 259 -19.74 -3.93 -19.10
N TYR A 260 -18.69 -4.55 -19.64
CA TYR A 260 -17.58 -3.94 -20.39
C TYR A 260 -17.43 -4.67 -21.74
N PRO A 261 -18.29 -4.39 -22.73
CA PRO A 261 -18.31 -5.12 -24.01
C PRO A 261 -17.07 -4.91 -24.88
N LYS A 262 -16.23 -3.91 -24.57
CA LYS A 262 -14.98 -3.63 -25.28
C LYS A 262 -13.75 -4.27 -24.62
N ALA A 263 -13.90 -4.82 -23.41
CA ALA A 263 -12.80 -5.40 -22.68
C ALA A 263 -12.42 -6.76 -23.27
N ALA A 264 -11.13 -6.95 -23.57
CA ALA A 264 -10.61 -8.26 -23.90
C ALA A 264 -10.55 -9.11 -22.63
N VAL A 265 -11.35 -10.18 -22.57
CA VAL A 265 -11.27 -11.12 -21.45
C VAL A 265 -10.24 -12.20 -21.74
N GLN A 266 -9.24 -12.26 -20.87
CA GLN A 266 -8.11 -13.15 -20.94
C GLN A 266 -8.13 -14.09 -19.73
N LEU A 267 -7.93 -15.39 -19.95
CA LEU A 267 -7.64 -16.32 -18.88
C LEU A 267 -6.22 -16.11 -18.37
N CYS A 268 -6.10 -16.00 -17.06
CA CYS A 268 -4.84 -15.76 -16.40
C CYS A 268 -3.88 -16.94 -16.67
N ILE A 269 -2.77 -16.65 -17.36
CA ILE A 269 -1.75 -17.65 -17.70
C ILE A 269 -1.19 -18.32 -16.45
N VAL A 270 -1.07 -17.58 -15.35
CA VAL A 270 -0.65 -18.11 -14.06
C VAL A 270 -1.60 -19.22 -13.58
N HIS A 271 -2.90 -18.97 -13.63
CA HIS A 271 -3.91 -19.96 -13.24
C HIS A 271 -3.92 -21.15 -14.19
N MET A 272 -3.78 -20.92 -15.50
CA MET A 272 -3.63 -21.98 -16.50
C MET A 272 -2.42 -22.88 -16.19
N VAL A 273 -1.26 -22.31 -15.90
CA VAL A 273 -0.05 -23.06 -15.56
C VAL A 273 -0.21 -23.79 -14.22
N ARG A 274 -0.67 -23.11 -13.16
CA ARG A 274 -0.91 -23.73 -11.84
C ARG A 274 -1.87 -24.92 -11.94
N ASN A 275 -3.00 -24.74 -12.64
CA ASN A 275 -3.97 -25.81 -12.87
C ASN A 275 -3.36 -26.98 -13.66
N SER A 276 -2.52 -26.69 -14.67
CA SER A 276 -1.82 -27.72 -15.44
C SER A 276 -0.86 -28.55 -14.55
N LEU A 277 -0.11 -27.89 -13.67
CA LEU A 277 0.86 -28.54 -12.80
C LEU A 277 0.23 -29.41 -11.70
N ASN A 278 -1.05 -29.20 -11.37
CA ASN A 278 -1.78 -30.06 -10.42
C ASN A 278 -1.94 -31.51 -10.91
N PHE A 279 -1.88 -31.75 -12.22
CA PHE A 279 -1.93 -33.10 -12.80
C PHE A 279 -0.56 -33.78 -12.84
N VAL A 280 0.52 -33.04 -12.52
CA VAL A 280 1.90 -33.46 -12.76
C VAL A 280 2.60 -33.75 -11.43
N PRO A 281 3.28 -34.89 -11.28
CA PRO A 281 4.11 -35.18 -10.10
C PRO A 281 5.19 -34.12 -9.90
N TRP A 282 5.47 -33.76 -8.65
CA TRP A 282 6.42 -32.71 -8.27
C TRP A 282 7.76 -32.74 -9.04
N LYS A 283 8.32 -33.94 -9.24
CA LYS A 283 9.60 -34.14 -9.94
C LYS A 283 9.59 -33.69 -11.40
N MET A 284 8.44 -33.77 -12.08
CA MET A 284 8.27 -33.41 -13.49
C MET A 284 7.74 -31.99 -13.68
N GLN A 285 7.25 -31.33 -12.61
CA GLN A 285 6.64 -30.00 -12.72
C GLN A 285 7.57 -28.95 -13.31
N GLN A 286 8.87 -29.00 -12.99
CA GLN A 286 9.84 -28.04 -13.54
C GLN A 286 9.98 -28.17 -15.07
N GLU A 287 9.99 -29.40 -15.57
CA GLU A 287 10.13 -29.70 -17.00
C GLU A 287 8.85 -29.33 -17.76
N VAL A 288 7.68 -29.74 -17.24
CA VAL A 288 6.38 -29.39 -17.82
C VAL A 288 6.18 -27.86 -17.81
N ALA A 289 6.54 -27.18 -16.71
CA ALA A 289 6.45 -25.72 -16.64
C ALA A 289 7.36 -25.01 -17.65
N ALA A 290 8.55 -25.55 -17.91
CA ALA A 290 9.47 -25.01 -18.92
C ALA A 290 8.90 -25.13 -20.33
N ASP A 291 8.26 -26.26 -20.66
CA ASP A 291 7.62 -26.44 -21.95
C ASP A 291 6.35 -25.58 -22.08
N LEU A 292 5.50 -25.51 -21.05
CA LEU A 292 4.34 -24.60 -21.03
C LEU A 292 4.77 -23.13 -21.20
N LYS A 293 5.94 -22.76 -20.68
CA LYS A 293 6.50 -21.41 -20.82
C LYS A 293 6.73 -21.03 -22.28
N THR A 294 7.18 -21.97 -23.11
CA THR A 294 7.42 -21.70 -24.53
C THR A 294 6.18 -21.21 -25.26
N ILE A 295 5.00 -21.67 -24.85
CA ILE A 295 3.70 -21.30 -25.43
C ILE A 295 3.46 -19.79 -25.23
N TYR A 296 3.43 -19.31 -23.98
CA TYR A 296 3.08 -17.91 -23.71
C TYR A 296 4.24 -16.93 -23.86
N THR A 297 5.49 -17.40 -23.99
CA THR A 297 6.63 -16.54 -24.34
C THR A 297 6.88 -16.43 -25.85
N SER A 298 6.07 -17.09 -26.67
CA SER A 298 6.17 -17.02 -28.13
C SER A 298 5.96 -15.59 -28.65
N SER A 299 6.52 -15.28 -29.82
CA SER A 299 6.42 -13.95 -30.44
C SER A 299 5.06 -13.71 -31.09
N THR A 300 4.44 -14.75 -31.66
CA THR A 300 3.16 -14.68 -32.37
C THR A 300 2.22 -15.81 -31.93
N VAL A 301 0.93 -15.68 -32.27
CA VAL A 301 -0.10 -16.68 -31.96
C VAL A 301 0.17 -17.99 -32.69
N GLU A 302 0.62 -17.93 -33.94
CA GLU A 302 0.91 -19.11 -34.77
C GLU A 302 2.07 -19.91 -34.18
N LEU A 303 3.11 -19.23 -33.71
CA LEU A 303 4.23 -19.88 -33.03
C LEU A 303 3.79 -20.48 -31.69
N ALA A 304 2.95 -19.76 -30.93
CA ALA A 304 2.40 -20.26 -29.68
C ALA A 304 1.55 -21.53 -29.88
N GLU A 305 0.78 -21.58 -30.96
CA GLU A 305 -0.02 -22.75 -31.34
C GLU A 305 0.86 -23.93 -31.76
N GLN A 306 1.96 -23.68 -32.48
CA GLN A 306 2.97 -24.70 -32.79
C GLN A 306 3.62 -25.24 -31.51
N MET A 307 3.97 -24.36 -30.56
CA MET A 307 4.53 -24.77 -29.27
C MET A 307 3.50 -25.58 -28.44
N LEU A 308 2.22 -25.23 -28.51
CA LEU A 308 1.16 -26.04 -27.88
C LEU A 308 1.05 -27.43 -28.53
N GLY A 309 1.13 -27.52 -29.86
CA GLY A 309 1.18 -28.82 -30.55
C GLY A 309 2.40 -29.66 -30.20
N ALA A 310 3.57 -29.03 -30.05
CA ALA A 310 4.79 -29.70 -29.59
C ALA A 310 4.67 -30.17 -28.13
N PHE A 311 4.04 -29.38 -27.27
CA PHE A 311 3.72 -29.75 -25.90
C PHE A 311 2.79 -30.98 -25.85
N GLU A 312 1.71 -30.97 -26.63
CA GLU A 312 0.76 -32.09 -26.74
C GLU A 312 1.47 -33.38 -27.20
N ALA A 313 2.29 -33.30 -28.24
CA ALA A 313 3.04 -34.46 -28.74
C ALA A 313 3.95 -35.10 -27.69
N ARG A 314 4.48 -34.30 -26.76
CA ARG A 314 5.37 -34.78 -25.70
C ARG A 314 4.60 -35.29 -24.48
N TRP A 315 3.56 -34.57 -24.04
CA TRP A 315 2.96 -34.76 -22.73
C TRP A 315 1.56 -35.37 -22.75
N ASP A 316 0.83 -35.37 -23.86
CA ASP A 316 -0.57 -35.84 -23.86
C ASP A 316 -0.70 -37.35 -23.61
N LYS A 317 0.37 -38.13 -23.81
CA LYS A 317 0.38 -39.55 -23.45
C LYS A 317 0.20 -39.76 -21.95
N ASP A 318 0.83 -38.91 -21.14
CA ASP A 318 0.85 -39.03 -19.68
C ASP A 318 -0.17 -38.08 -19.02
N TYR A 319 -0.36 -36.88 -19.60
CA TYR A 319 -1.17 -35.78 -19.04
C TYR A 319 -2.12 -35.15 -20.07
N PRO A 320 -3.03 -35.93 -20.70
CA PRO A 320 -3.89 -35.45 -21.80
C PRO A 320 -4.83 -34.30 -21.41
N SER A 321 -5.15 -34.16 -20.12
CA SER A 321 -6.02 -33.09 -19.61
C SER A 321 -5.41 -31.70 -19.80
N ILE A 322 -4.07 -31.59 -19.83
CA ILE A 322 -3.37 -30.30 -19.95
C ILE A 322 -3.59 -29.73 -21.34
N GLY A 323 -3.17 -30.43 -22.40
CA GLY A 323 -3.35 -29.99 -23.79
C GLY A 323 -4.82 -29.66 -24.11
N GLN A 324 -5.74 -30.56 -23.72
CA GLN A 324 -7.19 -30.36 -23.90
C GLN A 324 -7.72 -29.10 -23.20
N SER A 325 -7.23 -28.79 -22.00
CA SER A 325 -7.63 -27.58 -21.26
C SER A 325 -7.15 -26.32 -21.98
N TRP A 326 -5.90 -26.29 -22.45
CA TRP A 326 -5.35 -25.16 -23.18
C TRP A 326 -6.04 -24.95 -24.53
N ARG A 327 -6.30 -26.02 -25.29
CA ARG A 327 -7.04 -25.96 -26.57
C ARG A 327 -8.46 -25.43 -26.40
N ARG A 328 -9.20 -25.95 -25.42
CA ARG A 328 -10.58 -25.51 -25.14
C ARG A 328 -10.65 -24.02 -24.82
N ASN A 329 -9.63 -23.52 -24.14
CA ASN A 329 -9.54 -22.16 -23.65
C ASN A 329 -8.74 -21.23 -24.58
N TRP A 330 -8.27 -21.71 -25.74
CA TRP A 330 -7.27 -21.02 -26.57
C TRP A 330 -7.69 -19.60 -26.96
N ALA A 331 -8.95 -19.41 -27.36
CA ALA A 331 -9.50 -18.10 -27.70
C ALA A 331 -9.45 -17.08 -26.56
N ARG A 332 -9.44 -17.55 -25.30
CA ARG A 332 -9.28 -16.73 -24.09
C ARG A 332 -7.83 -16.70 -23.59
N VAL A 333 -6.94 -17.51 -24.16
CA VAL A 333 -5.51 -17.55 -23.82
C VAL A 333 -4.70 -16.59 -24.68
N ILE A 334 -5.09 -16.36 -25.94
CA ILE A 334 -4.31 -15.56 -26.88
C ILE A 334 -4.53 -14.02 -26.88
N PRO A 335 -5.58 -13.43 -26.30
CA PRO A 335 -5.77 -11.97 -26.36
C PRO A 335 -4.57 -11.12 -25.93
N PHE A 336 -3.73 -11.60 -25.01
CA PHE A 336 -2.53 -10.85 -24.62
C PHE A 336 -1.48 -10.72 -25.74
N PHE A 337 -1.53 -11.52 -26.81
CA PHE A 337 -0.61 -11.40 -27.96
C PHE A 337 -0.81 -10.10 -28.75
N ASP A 338 -1.96 -9.44 -28.64
CA ASP A 338 -2.20 -8.14 -29.28
C ASP A 338 -1.35 -7.01 -28.69
N TYR A 339 -0.74 -7.24 -27.53
CA TYR A 339 0.08 -6.27 -26.82
C TYR A 339 1.58 -6.45 -27.10
N PRO A 340 2.41 -5.39 -26.98
CA PRO A 340 3.86 -5.50 -27.08
C PRO A 340 4.47 -6.41 -25.98
N PRO A 341 5.63 -7.04 -26.23
CA PRO A 341 6.27 -7.98 -25.29
C PRO A 341 6.43 -7.46 -23.86
N GLU A 342 6.67 -6.16 -23.69
CA GLU A 342 6.81 -5.50 -22.40
C GLU A 342 5.51 -5.55 -21.60
N ILE A 343 4.36 -5.33 -22.26
CA ILE A 343 3.02 -5.39 -21.66
C ILE A 343 2.58 -6.83 -21.45
N ARG A 344 2.90 -7.74 -22.40
CA ARG A 344 2.63 -9.18 -22.24
C ARG A 344 3.23 -9.70 -20.94
N LYS A 345 4.48 -9.32 -20.66
CA LYS A 345 5.17 -9.69 -19.42
C LYS A 345 4.42 -9.20 -18.18
N VAL A 346 3.85 -8.00 -18.19
CA VAL A 346 3.02 -7.53 -17.06
C VAL A 346 1.76 -8.39 -16.92
N ILE A 347 1.10 -8.73 -18.03
CA ILE A 347 -0.12 -9.54 -18.06
C ILE A 347 0.09 -10.95 -17.50
N TYR A 348 1.12 -11.68 -17.95
CA TYR A 348 1.31 -13.10 -17.58
C TYR A 348 2.25 -13.35 -16.40
N THR A 349 2.93 -12.33 -15.84
CA THR A 349 3.85 -12.55 -14.70
C THR A 349 3.15 -12.51 -13.35
N THR A 350 3.53 -13.45 -12.49
CA THR A 350 3.11 -13.52 -11.08
C THR A 350 3.85 -12.55 -10.17
N ASP A 351 5.01 -12.03 -10.57
CA ASP A 351 5.92 -11.29 -9.68
C ASP A 351 5.27 -10.06 -9.01
N GLU A 352 4.18 -9.55 -9.58
CA GLU A 352 3.47 -8.40 -9.06
C GLU A 352 2.09 -8.73 -8.45
N ILE A 353 1.58 -9.96 -8.63
CA ILE A 353 0.36 -10.48 -7.97
C ILE A 353 0.74 -11.28 -6.71
N ASP A 354 1.85 -12.03 -6.74
CA ASP A 354 2.28 -12.95 -5.68
C ASP A 354 3.14 -12.32 -4.57
N LYS A 355 3.80 -11.16 -4.80
CA LYS A 355 4.89 -10.71 -3.89
C LYS A 355 4.53 -9.79 -2.72
N PRO A 356 3.44 -8.99 -2.73
CA PRO A 356 3.08 -8.23 -1.51
C PRO A 356 1.71 -8.57 -0.88
N LEU A 357 0.72 -9.00 -1.67
CA LEU A 357 -0.66 -9.14 -1.18
C LEU A 357 -0.93 -10.54 -0.58
N PRO A 358 -0.64 -11.67 -1.26
CA PRO A 358 -1.03 -12.99 -0.77
C PRO A 358 -0.26 -13.44 0.48
N ASP A 359 1.02 -13.06 0.61
CA ASP A 359 1.88 -13.50 1.72
C ASP A 359 1.46 -12.92 3.08
N ILE A 360 0.89 -11.71 3.11
CA ILE A 360 0.27 -11.16 4.33
C ILE A 360 -1.06 -11.88 4.61
N PHE A 361 -1.87 -12.19 3.60
CA PHE A 361 -3.18 -12.82 3.81
C PHE A 361 -3.13 -14.31 4.17
N MET A 362 -2.14 -15.04 3.69
CA MET A 362 -2.00 -16.49 3.91
C MET A 362 -1.50 -16.84 5.31
N ARG A 363 -0.92 -15.89 6.05
CA ARG A 363 -0.39 -16.11 7.41
C ARG A 363 -1.39 -15.83 8.53
N LEU A 364 -2.61 -15.40 8.20
CA LEU A 364 -3.56 -14.86 9.15
C LEU A 364 -4.76 -15.79 9.34
N ALA A 365 -4.91 -16.32 10.55
CA ALA A 365 -6.18 -16.86 11.00
C ALA A 365 -7.05 -15.69 11.47
N PHE A 366 -8.04 -15.30 10.67
CA PHE A 366 -8.88 -14.15 11.01
C PHE A 366 -9.87 -14.50 12.12
N PRO A 367 -9.96 -13.70 13.21
CA PRO A 367 -10.83 -13.99 14.35
C PRO A 367 -12.33 -13.88 14.00
N ALA A 368 -12.68 -13.12 12.96
CA ALA A 368 -14.06 -13.02 12.46
C ALA A 368 -14.09 -12.59 10.99
N THR A 369 -15.23 -12.82 10.32
CA THR A 369 -15.44 -12.44 8.91
C THR A 369 -15.33 -10.93 8.60
N PRO A 370 -15.83 -10.02 9.45
CA PRO A 370 -15.69 -8.56 9.24
C PRO A 370 -14.25 -8.06 9.32
N VAL A 371 -13.34 -8.88 9.86
CA VAL A 371 -11.91 -8.53 10.05
C VAL A 371 -11.12 -8.70 8.77
N VAL A 372 -11.57 -9.60 7.88
CA VAL A 372 -10.85 -9.93 6.66
C VAL A 372 -10.70 -8.70 5.75
N PRO A 373 -11.76 -7.90 5.45
CA PRO A 373 -11.58 -6.69 4.66
C PRO A 373 -10.69 -5.64 5.34
N ARG A 374 -10.67 -5.61 6.69
CA ARG A 374 -9.86 -4.65 7.48
C ARG A 374 -8.37 -4.95 7.36
N VAL A 375 -7.97 -6.19 7.59
CA VAL A 375 -6.56 -6.57 7.43
C VAL A 375 -6.14 -6.55 5.95
N CYS A 376 -7.08 -6.87 5.05
CA CYS A 376 -6.87 -6.72 3.61
C CYS A 376 -6.73 -5.27 3.13
N TRP A 377 -7.22 -4.31 3.91
CA TRP A 377 -7.04 -2.88 3.69
C TRP A 377 -5.72 -2.36 4.27
N ASP A 378 -5.42 -2.68 5.52
CA ASP A 378 -4.26 -2.13 6.24
C ASP A 378 -2.92 -2.63 5.69
N ALA A 379 -2.87 -3.86 5.18
CA ALA A 379 -1.69 -4.46 4.57
C ALA A 379 -1.17 -3.66 3.35
N PRO A 380 -1.96 -3.39 2.30
CA PRO A 380 -1.55 -2.53 1.19
C PRO A 380 -1.38 -1.06 1.57
N ALA A 381 -2.12 -0.53 2.55
CA ALA A 381 -1.92 0.85 3.04
C ALA A 381 -0.54 1.04 3.69
N SER A 382 -0.03 0.04 4.41
CA SER A 382 1.32 0.06 4.97
C SER A 382 2.42 -0.07 3.91
N ILE A 383 2.17 -0.85 2.85
CA ILE A 383 3.08 -1.06 1.71
C ILE A 383 3.15 0.19 0.82
N SER A 384 2.03 0.84 0.53
CA SER A 384 2.01 2.09 -0.24
C SER A 384 2.74 3.23 0.47
N ARG A 385 2.60 3.36 1.80
CA ARG A 385 3.39 4.32 2.60
C ARG A 385 4.90 4.00 2.62
N THR A 386 5.29 2.73 2.72
CA THR A 386 6.72 2.34 2.69
C THR A 386 7.35 2.31 1.29
N ALA A 387 6.56 2.14 0.23
CA ALA A 387 7.04 2.19 -1.15
C ALA A 387 7.39 3.62 -1.58
N VAL A 388 6.60 4.62 -1.14
CA VAL A 388 6.89 6.05 -1.36
C VAL A 388 8.23 6.44 -0.72
N ASP A 389 8.54 5.93 0.47
CA ASP A 389 9.82 6.20 1.15
C ASP A 389 11.02 5.42 0.60
N ARG A 390 10.81 4.28 -0.08
CA ARG A 390 11.90 3.54 -0.76
C ARG A 390 12.25 4.12 -2.12
N CYS A 391 11.27 4.65 -2.86
CA CYS A 391 11.52 5.33 -4.13
C CYS A 391 12.22 6.68 -3.98
N ALA A 392 12.23 7.26 -2.77
CA ALA A 392 12.92 8.53 -2.47
C ALA A 392 14.42 8.39 -2.10
N ARG A 393 14.99 7.18 -2.08
CA ARG A 393 16.43 6.98 -1.75
C ARG A 393 17.28 6.83 -3.02
N PRO A 394 18.24 7.74 -3.29
CA PRO A 394 19.21 7.50 -4.35
C PRO A 394 20.04 6.26 -4.01
N ALA A 395 20.19 5.35 -4.99
CA ALA A 395 20.96 4.13 -4.87
C ALA A 395 22.36 4.43 -4.29
N ARG A 396 22.64 3.95 -3.07
CA ARG A 396 24.00 3.98 -2.52
C ARG A 396 24.88 3.07 -3.37
N GLN A 397 25.82 3.65 -4.09
CA GLN A 397 26.92 2.91 -4.71
C GLN A 397 27.68 2.18 -3.59
N ARG A 398 27.71 0.85 -3.65
CA ARG A 398 28.58 0.04 -2.80
C ARG A 398 30.05 0.34 -3.18
N PRO A 399 30.95 0.60 -2.22
CA PRO A 399 32.36 0.71 -2.52
C PRO A 399 32.91 -0.65 -2.94
N VAL A 400 33.67 -0.68 -4.03
CA VAL A 400 34.40 -1.86 -4.52
C VAL A 400 35.58 -2.12 -3.57
N PRO A 401 35.74 -3.33 -3.00
CA PRO A 401 36.94 -3.66 -2.24
C PRO A 401 38.16 -3.77 -3.18
N GLY A 402 39.26 -3.15 -2.79
CA GLY A 402 40.51 -3.12 -3.53
C GLY A 402 41.25 -4.47 -3.56
N ARG A 403 41.87 -4.73 -4.73
CA ARG A 403 42.99 -5.60 -5.09
C ARG A 403 43.53 -6.61 -4.05
N VAL A 404 43.53 -7.88 -4.46
CA VAL A 404 44.68 -8.80 -4.29
C VAL A 404 45.09 -9.34 -5.67
N ARG A 405 46.40 -9.51 -5.86
CA ARG A 405 47.15 -9.71 -7.11
C ARG A 405 47.09 -11.15 -7.67
N SER A 406 47.41 -11.23 -8.98
CA SER A 406 47.99 -12.34 -9.78
C SER A 406 47.17 -13.64 -9.86
N SER A 407 46.94 -14.30 -11.00
CA SER A 407 47.67 -14.49 -12.26
C SER A 407 46.61 -14.83 -13.33
N GLY A 408 46.63 -14.25 -14.54
CA GLY A 408 47.39 -14.77 -15.67
C GLY A 408 46.51 -15.63 -16.60
N CYS A 409 45.83 -15.02 -17.57
CA CYS A 409 45.86 -15.49 -18.97
C CYS A 409 45.21 -14.48 -19.92
N LYS A 410 45.79 -14.36 -21.10
CA LYS A 410 45.55 -13.37 -22.16
C LYS A 410 44.32 -13.73 -23.00
N LEU A 411 43.54 -12.72 -23.40
CA LEU A 411 43.17 -12.42 -24.80
C LEU A 411 42.30 -11.13 -24.83
N GLN A 412 42.77 -10.12 -25.56
CA GLN A 412 42.07 -8.87 -25.90
C GLN A 412 41.31 -9.05 -27.26
N PRO A 413 40.80 -7.99 -27.93
CA PRO A 413 39.52 -7.31 -27.65
C PRO A 413 38.66 -7.13 -28.94
N ILE A 414 37.36 -6.83 -28.81
CA ILE A 414 36.64 -6.09 -29.86
C ILE A 414 35.93 -4.90 -29.22
N LEU A 415 36.12 -3.76 -29.88
CA LEU A 415 35.92 -2.37 -29.49
C LEU A 415 34.51 -1.83 -29.81
N CYS A 416 34.06 -0.88 -28.97
CA CYS A 416 33.26 0.35 -29.24
C CYS A 416 31.87 0.24 -29.90
N ALA A 417 30.85 1.08 -29.64
CA ALA A 417 30.72 2.41 -29.05
C ALA A 417 29.26 2.56 -28.49
N SER A 418 28.94 3.21 -27.37
CA SER A 418 28.95 4.64 -27.02
C SER A 418 28.01 5.55 -27.85
N ARG A 419 27.11 6.27 -27.13
CA ARG A 419 26.17 7.37 -27.50
C ARG A 419 24.77 6.86 -27.89
N VAL A 420 23.65 7.33 -27.33
CA VAL A 420 23.24 8.72 -27.06
C VAL A 420 22.32 8.79 -25.83
N VAL A 421 22.62 9.70 -24.91
CA VAL A 421 21.66 10.31 -23.96
C VAL A 421 21.52 11.75 -24.41
N GLN A 422 20.35 12.21 -24.84
CA GLN A 422 19.79 13.52 -24.44
C GLN A 422 18.37 13.77 -24.97
N ALA A 423 17.59 14.39 -24.07
CA ALA A 423 16.49 15.34 -24.31
C ALA A 423 15.12 14.82 -24.79
N CYS A 424 14.15 14.87 -23.87
CA CYS A 424 12.94 15.66 -24.07
C CYS A 424 12.28 16.02 -22.74
N ARG A 425 12.36 17.31 -22.39
CA ARG A 425 11.63 18.03 -21.33
C ARG A 425 10.87 19.14 -22.05
N ILE A 426 9.55 19.05 -22.17
CA ILE A 426 8.59 20.15 -22.48
C ILE A 426 7.20 19.59 -22.08
N ALA A 427 6.21 20.29 -21.53
CA ALA A 427 6.05 21.50 -20.71
C ALA A 427 4.53 21.58 -20.41
N ALA A 428 4.15 22.15 -19.27
CA ALA A 428 2.76 22.48 -18.94
C ALA A 428 2.33 23.80 -19.63
N PRO A 429 1.04 24.03 -19.96
CA PRO A 429 0.60 25.30 -20.51
C PRO A 429 0.00 26.21 -19.43
N GLY A 430 0.51 27.44 -19.36
CA GLY A 430 -0.03 28.54 -18.55
C GLY A 430 0.08 29.87 -19.30
N ARG A 431 -1.07 30.52 -19.44
CA ARG A 431 -1.41 31.80 -20.10
C ARG A 431 -0.37 32.93 -19.97
N ALA A 432 -0.21 33.74 -21.04
CA ALA A 432 -0.36 35.20 -21.02
C ALA A 432 -0.16 35.81 -22.42
N ALA A 433 -0.85 36.94 -22.64
CA ALA A 433 -1.08 37.63 -23.89
C ALA A 433 0.01 38.64 -24.32
N CYS A 434 -0.12 39.11 -25.57
CA CYS A 434 0.26 40.42 -26.17
C CYS A 434 1.15 40.27 -27.42
N VAL A 435 0.67 40.52 -28.65
CA VAL A 435 0.35 41.80 -29.35
C VAL A 435 1.49 42.20 -30.32
N ARG A 436 1.10 42.39 -31.60
CA ARG A 436 1.78 43.07 -32.75
C ARG A 436 3.06 42.39 -33.27
N SER A 437 3.38 42.37 -34.56
CA SER A 437 2.95 43.05 -35.80
C SER A 437 3.51 42.19 -36.96
N GLY A 438 2.75 41.87 -38.01
CA GLY A 438 2.71 42.65 -39.24
C GLY A 438 3.96 42.42 -40.11
N LEU A 439 3.80 41.68 -41.22
CA LEU A 439 4.32 41.96 -42.58
C LEU A 439 4.32 40.69 -43.46
N ASP A 440 3.58 40.82 -44.57
CA ASP A 440 3.81 40.28 -45.92
C ASP A 440 3.61 38.78 -46.25
N ASP A 441 2.40 38.51 -46.73
CA ASP A 441 2.11 37.63 -47.88
C ASP A 441 2.61 38.31 -49.16
N PRO A 442 3.30 37.59 -50.07
CA PRO A 442 2.65 37.36 -51.35
C PRO A 442 3.03 36.00 -51.97
N ARG A 443 2.04 35.11 -52.12
CA ARG A 443 1.67 34.52 -53.43
C ARG A 443 0.49 33.54 -53.32
N ARG A 444 -0.68 34.06 -53.72
CA ARG A 444 -1.86 33.32 -54.17
C ARG A 444 -1.61 32.52 -55.46
N THR A 445 -2.58 31.64 -55.73
CA THR A 445 -2.97 30.93 -56.97
C THR A 445 -2.44 29.47 -57.05
N ALA A 446 -3.23 28.43 -57.31
CA ALA A 446 -4.64 28.30 -57.70
C ALA A 446 -5.18 26.86 -57.48
N HIS A 447 -6.51 26.76 -57.33
CA HIS A 447 -7.48 25.72 -57.70
C HIS A 447 -7.24 24.23 -57.33
N CYS A 448 -8.08 23.63 -56.47
CA CYS A 448 -9.46 23.12 -56.67
C CYS A 448 -9.59 21.89 -57.58
N ALA A 449 -9.74 20.72 -56.95
CA ALA A 449 -10.85 19.78 -57.14
C ALA A 449 -11.09 19.08 -55.79
#